data_AF-A0A2P5WIV9-F1
#
_entry.id   AF-A0A2P5WIV9-F1
#
_cell.length_a   1.000
_cell.length_b   1.000
_cell.length_c   1.000
_cell.angle_alpha   90.00
_cell.angle_beta   90.00
_cell.angle_gamma   90.00
#
_symmetry.space_group_name_H-M   'P 1'
#
loop_
_entity.id
_entity.type
_entity.pdbx_description
1 polymer ?
#
loop_
_entity_poly.entity_id
_entity_poly.type
_entity_poly.pdbx_seq_one_letter_code
_entity_poly.pdbx_strand_id
1 'polypeptide(L)'
;MVRADEARVLAGYLGIIARNVSLLPINYESWHHMPDSNKNHVVGNIKERFTLEVSDNYVKKALARKWRDHESTLKKEYFKKNISLEEKLLNDRERVGTTSRQKQKFTNTVGSKSFACVADDDELSSGQKVGRLLLFDITHRKKDGSPMTTEVAKIMMQASTVEQIAQLKVEVASREAEAKRKYDELQLQLKVEATAREVKAAAMATEETRKYDELQLQLQNMMKLFQQNQSQNLPS
;
A
#
# COMPACT_ATOMS: atom_id res chain seq x y z
N MET A 1 -28.23 27.88 53.02
CA MET A 1 -27.85 26.69 52.24
C MET A 1 -29.14 25.91 51.94
N VAL A 2 -29.55 25.82 50.67
CA VAL A 2 -30.81 25.13 50.27
C VAL A 2 -30.69 23.64 50.58
N ARG A 3 -31.71 23.02 51.19
CA ARG A 3 -31.70 21.59 51.53
C ARG A 3 -31.55 20.76 50.26
N ALA A 4 -30.83 19.62 50.31
CA ALA A 4 -30.48 18.84 49.11
C ALA A 4 -31.71 18.45 48.25
N ASP A 5 -32.85 18.17 48.88
CA ASP A 5 -34.09 17.84 48.18
C ASP A 5 -34.71 19.04 47.43
N GLU A 6 -34.61 20.25 47.99
CA GLU A 6 -35.11 21.49 47.38
C GLU A 6 -34.27 21.90 46.18
N ALA A 7 -32.96 21.63 46.21
CA ALA A 7 -32.05 21.91 45.10
C ALA A 7 -32.41 21.12 43.84
N ARG A 8 -32.82 19.85 44.00
CA ARG A 8 -33.27 19.00 42.87
C ARG A 8 -34.58 19.52 42.27
N VAL A 9 -35.53 19.91 43.11
CA VAL A 9 -36.81 20.48 42.66
C VAL A 9 -36.60 21.80 41.92
N LEU A 10 -35.76 22.69 42.46
CA LEU A 10 -35.40 23.95 41.81
C LEU A 10 -34.73 23.72 40.45
N ALA A 11 -33.79 22.79 40.35
CA ALA A 11 -33.11 22.47 39.10
C ALA A 11 -34.08 21.95 38.02
N GLY A 12 -35.08 21.16 38.41
CA GLY A 12 -36.16 20.71 37.53
C GLY A 12 -37.03 21.87 37.05
N TYR A 13 -37.45 22.74 37.99
CA TYR A 13 -38.26 23.92 37.69
C TYR A 13 -37.56 24.92 36.76
N LEU A 14 -36.28 25.20 37.00
CA LEU A 14 -35.45 26.02 36.12
C LEU A 14 -35.40 25.46 34.70
N GLY A 15 -35.37 24.14 34.54
CA GLY A 15 -35.43 23.49 33.24
C GLY A 15 -36.77 23.71 32.53
N ILE A 16 -37.89 23.67 33.24
CA ILE A 16 -39.23 23.91 32.67
C ILE A 16 -39.35 25.37 32.21
N ILE A 17 -38.98 26.32 33.07
CA ILE A 17 -38.99 27.74 32.72
C ILE A 17 -38.08 28.04 31.54
N ALA A 18 -36.87 27.47 31.50
CA ALA A 18 -35.91 27.70 30.41
C ALA A 18 -36.41 27.27 29.03
N ARG A 19 -37.40 26.36 28.98
CA ARG A 19 -38.04 25.90 27.73
C ARG A 19 -39.31 26.69 27.39
N ASN A 20 -39.73 27.61 28.24
CA ASN A 20 -40.92 28.40 28.00
C ASN A 20 -40.61 29.57 27.06
N VAL A 21 -41.06 29.46 25.82
CA VAL A 21 -40.80 30.44 24.75
C VAL A 21 -41.42 31.82 25.04
N SER A 22 -42.52 31.90 25.79
CA SER A 22 -43.15 33.20 26.10
C SER A 22 -42.36 33.99 27.14
N LEU A 23 -41.67 33.30 28.05
CA LEU A 23 -40.86 33.92 29.10
C LEU A 23 -39.41 34.12 28.65
N LEU A 24 -38.84 33.13 27.96
CA LEU A 24 -37.45 33.09 27.51
C LEU A 24 -37.37 32.71 26.02
N PRO A 25 -37.62 33.68 25.12
CA PRO A 25 -37.58 33.46 23.69
C PRO A 25 -36.21 32.96 23.20
N ILE A 26 -36.21 32.11 22.18
CA ILE A 26 -34.99 31.50 21.62
C ILE A 26 -34.48 32.20 20.34
N ASN A 27 -35.17 33.26 19.92
CA ASN A 27 -34.81 34.05 18.74
C ASN A 27 -33.65 35.03 18.99
N TYR A 28 -33.23 35.21 20.24
CA TYR A 28 -32.02 35.96 20.58
C TYR A 28 -30.78 35.11 20.32
N GLU A 29 -29.76 35.69 19.68
CA GLU A 29 -28.51 34.98 19.36
C GLU A 29 -27.70 34.58 20.61
N SER A 30 -27.87 35.31 21.72
CA SER A 30 -27.17 35.03 22.97
C SER A 30 -28.00 35.46 24.17
N TRP A 31 -27.79 34.80 25.31
CA TRP A 31 -28.35 35.18 26.61
C TRP A 31 -28.03 36.65 26.97
N HIS A 32 -26.88 37.17 26.53
CA HIS A 32 -26.51 38.56 26.79
C HIS A 32 -27.34 39.56 25.98
N HIS A 33 -27.83 39.16 24.80
CA HIS A 33 -28.72 39.99 23.97
C HIS A 33 -30.18 39.99 24.43
N MET A 34 -30.58 39.01 25.26
CA MET A 34 -31.93 38.97 25.82
C MET A 34 -32.15 40.13 26.82
N PRO A 35 -33.27 40.88 26.75
CA PRO A 35 -33.54 41.98 27.66
C PRO A 35 -33.55 41.56 29.13
N ASP A 36 -33.07 42.45 30.02
CA ASP A 36 -33.05 42.18 31.45
C ASP A 36 -34.46 42.16 32.07
N SER A 37 -35.45 42.80 31.44
CA SER A 37 -36.86 42.72 31.86
C SER A 37 -37.37 41.27 31.85
N ASN A 38 -37.11 40.52 30.77
CA ASN A 38 -37.45 39.10 30.68
C ASN A 38 -36.77 38.28 31.78
N LYS A 39 -35.45 38.49 31.97
CA LYS A 39 -34.65 37.77 32.97
C LYS A 39 -35.14 38.08 34.39
N ASN A 40 -35.41 39.34 34.70
CA ASN A 40 -35.86 39.78 36.01
C ASN A 40 -37.28 39.31 36.32
N HIS A 41 -38.17 39.33 35.33
CA HIS A 41 -39.52 38.77 35.48
C HIS A 41 -39.47 37.29 35.85
N VAL A 42 -38.63 36.51 35.17
CA VAL A 42 -38.46 35.09 35.48
C VAL A 42 -37.85 34.86 36.87
N VAL A 43 -36.84 35.65 37.25
CA VAL A 43 -36.25 35.58 38.59
C VAL A 43 -37.29 35.92 39.67
N GLY A 44 -38.16 36.90 39.44
CA GLY A 44 -39.28 37.23 40.33
C GLY A 44 -40.25 36.06 40.52
N ASN A 45 -40.66 35.42 39.42
CA ASN A 45 -41.53 34.23 39.45
C ASN A 45 -40.89 33.06 40.24
N ILE A 46 -39.56 32.89 40.14
CA ILE A 46 -38.84 31.87 40.89
C ILE A 46 -38.82 32.20 42.39
N LYS A 47 -38.58 33.46 42.76
CA LYS A 47 -38.56 33.91 44.16
C LYS A 47 -39.91 33.80 44.85
N GLU A 48 -41.00 33.95 44.11
CA GLU A 48 -42.35 33.76 44.64
C GLU A 48 -42.62 32.29 45.04
N ARG A 49 -41.95 31.34 44.37
CA ARG A 49 -42.17 29.89 44.56
C ARG A 49 -41.11 29.21 45.41
N PHE A 50 -39.92 29.79 45.53
CA PHE A 50 -38.79 29.21 46.24
C PHE A 50 -38.17 30.25 47.18
N THR A 51 -38.01 29.88 48.45
CA THR A 51 -37.22 30.65 49.42
C THR A 51 -35.73 30.46 49.13
N LEU A 52 -35.16 31.34 48.31
CA LEU A 52 -33.78 31.25 47.85
C LEU A 52 -32.84 32.11 48.69
N GLU A 53 -31.92 31.48 49.41
CA GLU A 53 -30.78 32.15 50.07
C GLU A 53 -29.59 32.38 49.12
N VAL A 54 -29.86 32.45 47.82
CA VAL A 54 -28.83 32.62 46.78
C VAL A 54 -29.08 33.90 45.99
N SER A 55 -28.01 34.55 45.54
CA SER A 55 -28.11 35.81 44.80
C SER A 55 -28.84 35.64 43.45
N ASP A 56 -29.51 36.71 43.00
CA ASP A 56 -30.17 36.77 41.70
C ASP A 56 -29.20 36.50 40.55
N ASN A 57 -27.96 36.94 40.69
CA ASN A 57 -26.90 36.68 39.72
C ASN A 57 -26.61 35.18 39.60
N TYR A 58 -26.65 34.44 40.71
CA TYR A 58 -26.50 32.99 40.68
C TYR A 58 -27.68 32.32 39.95
N VAL A 59 -28.92 32.73 40.27
CA VAL A 59 -30.13 32.22 39.61
C VAL A 59 -30.11 32.50 38.10
N LYS A 60 -29.76 33.73 37.72
CA LYS A 60 -29.61 34.14 36.31
C LYS A 60 -28.56 33.29 35.58
N LYS A 61 -27.43 32.97 36.21
CA LYS A 61 -26.39 32.10 35.61
C LYS A 61 -26.89 30.67 35.40
N ALA A 62 -27.58 30.11 36.40
CA ALA A 62 -28.16 28.76 36.30
C ALA A 62 -29.23 28.69 35.21
N LEU A 63 -30.09 29.71 35.13
CA LEU A 63 -31.13 29.85 34.10
C LEU A 63 -30.52 30.00 32.70
N ALA A 64 -29.50 30.84 32.56
CA ALA A 64 -28.78 31.03 31.30
C ALA A 64 -28.18 29.72 30.78
N ARG A 65 -27.69 28.86 31.68
CA ARG A 65 -27.18 27.53 31.31
C ARG A 65 -28.31 26.66 30.73
N LYS A 66 -29.44 26.57 31.44
CA LYS A 66 -30.59 25.76 30.99
C LYS A 66 -31.17 26.25 29.66
N TRP A 67 -31.21 27.56 29.44
CA TRP A 67 -31.68 28.16 28.19
C TRP A 67 -30.75 27.82 27.01
N ARG A 68 -29.42 27.93 27.18
CA ARG A 68 -28.44 27.51 26.16
C ARG A 68 -28.48 26.01 25.86
N ASP A 69 -28.65 25.18 26.89
CA ASP A 69 -28.77 23.72 26.72
C ASP A 69 -30.04 23.38 25.89
N HIS A 70 -31.15 24.11 26.11
CA HIS A 70 -32.36 23.97 25.31
C HIS A 70 -32.16 24.45 23.87
N GLU A 71 -31.52 25.60 23.66
CA GLU A 71 -31.18 26.12 22.34
C GLU A 71 -30.29 25.16 21.55
N SER A 72 -29.28 24.57 22.20
CA SER A 72 -28.42 23.56 21.61
C SER A 72 -29.20 22.31 21.20
N THR A 73 -30.12 21.84 22.06
CA THR A 73 -31.01 20.72 21.74
C THR A 73 -31.87 21.02 20.51
N LEU A 74 -32.51 22.20 20.44
CA LEU A 74 -33.32 22.58 19.28
C LEU A 74 -32.49 22.74 18.01
N LYS A 75 -31.27 23.31 18.09
CA LYS A 75 -30.38 23.39 16.94
C LYS A 75 -29.97 21.99 16.44
N LYS A 76 -29.70 21.05 17.35
CA LYS A 76 -29.39 19.66 16.99
C LYS A 76 -30.58 18.96 16.31
N GLU A 77 -31.79 19.17 16.81
CA GLU A 77 -33.00 18.51 16.30
C GLU A 77 -33.49 19.12 14.98
N TYR A 78 -33.52 20.46 14.90
CA TYR A 78 -34.23 21.19 13.85
C TYR A 78 -33.33 22.01 12.93
N PHE A 79 -32.11 22.39 13.34
CA PHE A 79 -31.18 23.13 12.47
C PHE A 79 -30.43 22.17 11.54
N LYS A 80 -31.14 21.65 10.53
CA LYS A 80 -30.57 20.85 9.43
C LYS A 80 -30.37 21.73 8.20
N LYS A 81 -29.18 22.32 8.09
CA LYS A 81 -28.76 23.12 6.94
C LYS A 81 -28.47 22.16 5.75
N ASN A 82 -29.50 21.81 4.98
CA ASN A 82 -29.48 21.05 3.71
C ASN A 82 -28.94 19.61 3.73
N ILE A 83 -29.81 18.64 4.04
CA ILE A 83 -29.66 17.24 3.56
C ILE A 83 -31.02 16.82 3.01
N SER A 84 -31.06 16.48 1.71
CA SER A 84 -32.28 16.07 1.00
C SER A 84 -32.86 14.80 1.62
N LEU A 85 -34.18 14.59 1.47
CA LEU A 85 -34.89 13.46 2.07
C LEU A 85 -34.41 12.12 1.48
N GLU A 86 -33.96 12.12 0.23
CA GLU A 86 -33.32 10.96 -0.44
C GLU A 86 -31.95 10.62 0.17
N GLU A 87 -31.12 11.62 0.47
CA GLU A 87 -29.78 11.39 1.01
C GLU A 87 -29.82 10.86 2.47
N LYS A 88 -30.85 11.23 3.23
CA LYS A 88 -31.11 10.65 4.56
C LYS A 88 -31.48 9.18 4.51
N LEU A 89 -32.35 8.78 3.56
CA LEU A 89 -32.73 7.38 3.39
C LEU A 89 -31.59 6.53 2.84
N LEU A 90 -30.61 7.14 2.16
CA LEU A 90 -29.44 6.45 1.61
C LEU A 90 -28.36 6.14 2.66
N ASN A 91 -28.20 7.01 3.66
CA ASN A 91 -27.09 7.01 4.62
C ASN A 91 -27.42 6.42 5.99
N ASP A 92 -28.47 5.61 6.12
CA ASP A 92 -28.66 4.80 7.32
C ASP A 92 -27.45 3.87 7.48
N ARG A 93 -26.69 4.06 8.56
CA ARG A 93 -25.46 3.32 8.90
C ARG A 93 -25.68 1.80 8.86
N GLU A 94 -26.90 1.37 9.16
CA GLU A 94 -27.37 -0.01 9.10
C GLU A 94 -27.53 -0.51 7.65
N ARG A 95 -28.02 0.34 6.75
CA ARG A 95 -28.15 0.05 5.31
C ARG A 95 -26.78 0.00 4.63
N VAL A 96 -25.86 0.92 4.98
CA VAL A 96 -24.47 0.90 4.48
C VAL A 96 -23.74 -0.35 4.99
N GLY A 97 -23.94 -0.73 6.25
CA GLY A 97 -23.39 -1.97 6.81
C GLY A 97 -23.93 -3.23 6.12
N THR A 98 -25.24 -3.28 5.88
CA THR A 98 -25.90 -4.43 5.23
C THR A 98 -25.50 -4.56 3.76
N THR A 99 -25.49 -3.47 3.00
CA THR A 99 -25.05 -3.47 1.60
C THR A 99 -23.56 -3.78 1.45
N SER A 100 -22.71 -3.35 2.38
CA SER A 100 -21.28 -3.72 2.40
C SER A 100 -21.09 -5.20 2.73
N ARG A 101 -21.83 -5.73 3.72
CA ARG A 101 -21.85 -7.16 4.07
C ARG A 101 -22.36 -8.01 2.91
N GLN A 102 -23.39 -7.57 2.18
CA GLN A 102 -23.90 -8.25 0.98
C GLN A 102 -22.86 -8.32 -0.14
N LYS A 103 -21.91 -7.38 -0.21
CA LYS A 103 -20.80 -7.40 -1.18
C LYS A 103 -19.61 -8.27 -0.74
N GLN A 104 -19.58 -8.73 0.51
CA GLN A 104 -18.56 -9.66 0.98
C GLN A 104 -18.81 -11.04 0.37
N LYS A 105 -17.97 -11.43 -0.58
CA LYS A 105 -18.15 -12.69 -1.34
C LYS A 105 -17.68 -13.93 -0.57
N PHE A 106 -16.72 -13.77 0.34
CA PHE A 106 -16.10 -14.88 1.06
C PHE A 106 -16.00 -14.55 2.55
N THR A 107 -16.48 -15.47 3.39
CA THR A 107 -16.27 -15.43 4.83
C THR A 107 -14.95 -16.15 5.15
N ASN A 108 -14.15 -15.57 6.04
CA ASN A 108 -12.96 -16.25 6.56
C ASN A 108 -13.38 -17.33 7.56
N THR A 109 -12.50 -18.31 7.79
CA THR A 109 -12.75 -19.48 8.65
C THR A 109 -12.21 -19.31 10.07
N VAL A 110 -11.59 -18.16 10.36
CA VAL A 110 -10.86 -17.92 11.62
C VAL A 110 -11.78 -17.46 12.76
N GLY A 111 -13.05 -17.21 12.46
CA GLY A 111 -14.05 -16.81 13.45
C GLY A 111 -13.72 -15.44 14.05
N SER A 112 -13.63 -15.37 15.39
CA SER A 112 -13.35 -14.12 16.10
C SER A 112 -11.87 -13.73 16.16
N LYS A 113 -10.97 -14.59 15.66
CA LYS A 113 -9.55 -14.25 15.55
C LYS A 113 -9.34 -13.23 14.42
N SER A 114 -8.56 -12.18 14.70
CA SER A 114 -8.18 -11.18 13.70
C SER A 114 -7.10 -11.72 12.75
N PHE A 115 -6.99 -11.14 11.54
CA PHE A 115 -5.92 -11.49 10.61
C PHE A 115 -4.52 -11.19 11.14
N ALA A 116 -4.36 -10.17 11.98
CA ALA A 116 -3.08 -9.86 12.61
C ALA A 116 -2.66 -11.01 13.54
N CYS A 117 -3.56 -11.48 14.40
CA CYS A 117 -3.28 -12.61 15.28
C CYS A 117 -2.96 -13.89 14.50
N VAL A 118 -3.63 -14.15 13.37
CA VAL A 118 -3.34 -15.32 12.53
C VAL A 118 -1.95 -15.22 11.91
N ALA A 119 -1.58 -14.04 11.42
CA ALA A 119 -0.25 -13.82 10.86
C ALA A 119 0.84 -13.97 11.94
N ASP A 120 0.61 -13.43 13.14
CA ASP A 120 1.54 -13.54 14.26
C ASP A 120 1.69 -15.01 14.72
N ASP A 121 0.57 -15.75 14.87
CA ASP A 121 0.58 -17.18 15.23
C ASP A 121 1.42 -18.01 14.23
N ASP A 122 1.27 -17.74 12.93
CA ASP A 122 1.96 -18.48 11.86
C ASP A 122 3.43 -18.02 11.70
N GLU A 123 3.75 -16.74 11.88
CA GLU A 123 5.12 -16.21 11.91
C GLU A 123 5.91 -16.77 13.10
N LEU A 124 5.28 -16.95 14.26
CA LEU A 124 5.89 -17.63 15.41
C LEU A 124 6.23 -19.10 15.11
N SER A 125 5.40 -19.77 14.30
CA SER A 125 5.59 -21.18 13.95
C SER A 125 6.61 -21.39 12.82
N SER A 126 6.59 -20.51 11.81
CA SER A 126 7.39 -20.63 10.60
C SER A 126 8.71 -19.85 10.68
N GLY A 127 8.83 -18.90 11.61
CA GLY A 127 9.96 -17.98 11.72
C GLY A 127 10.03 -16.93 10.60
N GLN A 128 9.01 -16.85 9.74
CA GLN A 128 8.98 -15.96 8.58
C GLN A 128 7.67 -15.17 8.52
N LYS A 129 7.77 -13.90 8.10
CA LYS A 129 6.60 -13.05 7.89
C LYS A 129 5.63 -13.65 6.88
N VAL A 130 4.37 -13.73 7.28
CA VAL A 130 3.28 -14.24 6.45
C VAL A 130 2.94 -13.23 5.36
N GLY A 131 3.16 -13.62 4.10
CA GLY A 131 2.72 -12.85 2.94
C GLY A 131 1.19 -12.85 2.79
N ARG A 132 0.64 -11.88 2.04
CA ARG A 132 -0.81 -11.78 1.81
C ARG A 132 -1.42 -13.03 1.17
N LEU A 133 -0.67 -13.70 0.30
CA LEU A 133 -1.10 -14.94 -0.36
C LEU A 133 -1.28 -16.07 0.65
N LEU A 134 -0.25 -16.30 1.46
CA LEU A 134 -0.25 -17.32 2.52
C LEU A 134 -1.32 -17.02 3.58
N LEU A 135 -1.48 -15.74 3.94
CA LEU A 135 -2.52 -15.31 4.87
C LEU A 135 -3.93 -15.56 4.29
N PHE A 136 -4.16 -15.27 3.01
CA PHE A 136 -5.42 -15.61 2.34
C PHE A 136 -5.69 -17.12 2.39
N ASP A 137 -4.65 -17.90 2.13
CA ASP A 137 -4.67 -19.35 2.13
C ASP A 137 -5.05 -19.95 3.50
N ILE A 138 -4.40 -19.49 4.58
CA ILE A 138 -4.69 -19.91 5.96
C ILE A 138 -6.11 -19.50 6.37
N THR A 139 -6.51 -18.28 6.03
CA THR A 139 -7.78 -17.70 6.50
C THR A 139 -9.02 -18.22 5.78
N HIS A 140 -8.87 -18.90 4.63
CA HIS A 140 -9.97 -19.44 3.83
C HIS A 140 -9.91 -20.97 3.68
N ARG A 141 -9.14 -21.65 4.53
CA ARG A 141 -9.14 -23.11 4.69
C ARG A 141 -9.93 -23.53 5.93
N LYS A 142 -10.62 -24.66 5.81
CA LYS A 142 -11.29 -25.36 6.92
C LYS A 142 -10.25 -26.04 7.82
N LYS A 143 -10.71 -26.51 8.99
CA LYS A 143 -9.87 -27.26 9.94
C LYS A 143 -9.30 -28.56 9.34
N ASP A 144 -9.97 -29.13 8.35
CA ASP A 144 -9.52 -30.32 7.60
C ASP A 144 -8.50 -29.99 6.49
N GLY A 145 -8.15 -28.70 6.30
CA GLY A 145 -7.23 -28.23 5.28
C GLY A 145 -7.87 -27.98 3.90
N SER A 146 -9.14 -28.32 3.69
CA SER A 146 -9.82 -28.08 2.42
C SER A 146 -10.23 -26.61 2.24
N PRO A 147 -10.28 -26.09 1.00
CA PRO A 147 -10.82 -24.75 0.73
C PRO A 147 -12.29 -24.64 1.16
N MET A 148 -12.68 -23.48 1.68
CA MET A 148 -14.04 -23.28 2.17
C MET A 148 -15.10 -23.40 1.06
N THR A 149 -14.80 -22.86 -0.13
CA THR A 149 -15.67 -22.94 -1.32
C THR A 149 -14.87 -23.25 -2.59
N THR A 150 -15.56 -23.61 -3.67
CA THR A 150 -14.98 -23.89 -4.98
C THR A 150 -14.33 -22.66 -5.60
N GLU A 151 -14.88 -21.47 -5.37
CA GLU A 151 -14.30 -20.21 -5.84
C GLU A 151 -12.97 -19.90 -5.14
N VAL A 152 -12.90 -20.12 -3.82
CA VAL A 152 -11.65 -19.99 -3.05
C VAL A 152 -10.61 -20.97 -3.59
N ALA A 153 -10.99 -22.23 -3.83
CA ALA A 153 -10.10 -23.22 -4.42
C ALA A 153 -9.54 -22.76 -5.78
N LYS A 154 -10.40 -22.18 -6.64
CA LYS A 154 -10.00 -21.62 -7.94
C LYS A 154 -9.01 -20.46 -7.78
N ILE A 155 -9.26 -19.53 -6.85
CA ILE A 155 -8.37 -18.40 -6.58
C ILE A 155 -6.99 -18.90 -6.10
N MET A 156 -6.96 -19.86 -5.17
CA MET A 156 -5.72 -20.47 -4.67
C MET A 156 -4.92 -21.15 -5.79
N MET A 157 -5.60 -21.95 -6.63
CA MET A 157 -4.97 -22.59 -7.79
C MET A 157 -4.39 -21.57 -8.78
N GLN A 158 -5.16 -20.51 -9.09
CA GLN A 158 -4.71 -19.44 -9.97
C GLN A 158 -3.49 -18.71 -9.40
N ALA A 159 -3.50 -18.40 -8.11
CA ALA A 159 -2.39 -17.80 -7.40
C ALA A 159 -1.11 -18.65 -7.49
N SER A 160 -1.21 -19.93 -7.16
CA SER A 160 -0.07 -20.87 -7.22
C SER A 160 0.45 -21.03 -8.66
N THR A 161 -0.44 -21.05 -9.66
CA THR A 161 -0.06 -21.12 -11.06
C THR A 161 0.71 -19.88 -11.51
N VAL A 162 0.30 -18.68 -11.09
CA VAL A 162 1.01 -17.43 -11.40
C VAL A 162 2.41 -17.44 -10.79
N GLU A 163 2.56 -17.93 -9.56
CA GLU A 163 3.87 -18.06 -8.90
C GLU A 163 4.78 -19.05 -9.64
N GLN A 164 4.27 -20.22 -10.04
CA GLN A 164 5.01 -21.19 -10.85
C GLN A 164 5.41 -20.64 -12.22
N ILE A 165 4.53 -19.90 -12.89
CA ILE A 165 4.84 -19.25 -14.17
C ILE A 165 5.97 -18.22 -13.98
N ALA A 166 5.97 -17.46 -12.88
CA ALA A 166 7.03 -16.51 -12.61
C ALA A 166 8.39 -17.20 -12.42
N GLN A 167 8.43 -18.29 -11.65
CA GLN A 167 9.64 -19.10 -11.45
C GLN A 167 10.15 -19.70 -12.77
N LEU A 168 9.26 -20.29 -13.57
CA LEU A 168 9.59 -20.85 -14.88
C LEU A 168 10.12 -19.78 -15.84
N LYS A 169 9.55 -18.57 -15.84
CA LYS A 169 10.05 -17.47 -16.68
C LYS A 169 11.47 -17.05 -16.32
N VAL A 170 11.79 -17.00 -15.02
CA VAL A 170 13.15 -16.71 -14.55
C VAL A 170 14.12 -17.80 -14.98
N GLU A 171 13.73 -19.07 -14.84
CA GLU A 171 14.56 -20.21 -15.23
C GLU A 171 14.80 -20.25 -16.75
N VAL A 172 13.76 -19.99 -17.55
CA VAL A 172 13.87 -19.90 -19.03
C VAL A 172 14.81 -18.77 -19.43
N ALA A 173 14.69 -17.59 -18.83
CA ALA A 173 15.60 -16.47 -19.10
C ALA A 173 17.06 -16.82 -18.74
N SER A 174 17.30 -17.57 -17.66
CA SER A 174 18.63 -18.06 -17.30
C SER A 174 19.17 -19.02 -18.36
N ARG A 175 18.37 -20.01 -18.78
CA ARG A 175 18.75 -20.98 -19.82
C ARG A 175 19.05 -20.31 -21.17
N GLU A 176 18.24 -19.32 -21.56
CA GLU A 176 18.46 -18.55 -22.78
C GLU A 176 19.76 -17.73 -22.73
N ALA A 177 20.07 -17.11 -21.59
CA ALA A 177 21.30 -16.37 -21.39
C ALA A 177 22.53 -17.29 -21.46
N GLU A 178 22.46 -18.48 -20.85
CA GLU A 178 23.52 -19.48 -20.93
C GLU A 178 23.74 -20.01 -22.35
N ALA A 179 22.66 -20.30 -23.08
CA ALA A 179 22.75 -20.74 -24.47
C ALA A 179 23.42 -19.68 -25.36
N LYS A 180 23.07 -18.39 -25.15
CA LYS A 180 23.69 -17.28 -25.88
C LYS A 180 25.19 -17.14 -25.57
N ARG A 181 25.58 -17.26 -24.30
CA ARG A 181 27.01 -17.25 -23.91
C ARG A 181 27.80 -18.37 -24.59
N LYS A 182 27.26 -19.59 -24.61
CA LYS A 182 27.90 -20.73 -25.28
C LYS A 182 28.05 -20.51 -26.79
N TYR A 183 27.06 -19.89 -27.42
CA TYR A 183 27.13 -19.55 -28.85
C TYR A 183 28.23 -18.53 -29.12
N ASP A 184 28.29 -17.45 -28.34
CA ASP A 184 29.31 -16.40 -28.49
C ASP A 184 30.73 -16.95 -28.25
N GLU A 185 30.88 -17.84 -27.27
CA GLU A 185 32.14 -18.53 -26.99
C GLU A 185 32.59 -19.42 -28.16
N LEU A 186 31.68 -20.22 -28.73
CA LEU A 186 31.99 -21.05 -29.92
C LEU A 186 32.36 -20.19 -31.14
N GLN A 187 31.67 -19.06 -31.34
CA GLN A 187 32.01 -18.11 -32.40
C GLN A 187 33.43 -17.54 -32.21
N LEU A 188 33.82 -17.26 -30.97
CA LEU A 188 35.17 -16.78 -30.66
C LEU A 188 36.22 -17.88 -30.87
N GLN A 189 35.97 -19.11 -30.40
CA GLN A 189 36.85 -20.25 -30.61
C GLN A 189 37.09 -20.52 -32.10
N LEU A 190 36.03 -20.47 -32.92
CA LEU A 190 36.13 -20.68 -34.36
C LEU A 190 36.99 -19.62 -35.04
N LYS A 191 36.85 -18.34 -34.64
CA LYS A 191 37.69 -17.24 -35.16
C LYS A 191 39.15 -17.38 -34.74
N VAL A 192 39.40 -17.72 -33.47
CA VAL A 192 40.76 -17.95 -32.96
C VAL A 192 41.43 -19.12 -33.68
N GLU A 193 40.69 -20.20 -33.93
CA GLU A 193 41.23 -21.35 -34.65
C GLU A 193 41.49 -21.05 -36.13
N ALA A 194 40.60 -20.31 -36.79
CA ALA A 194 40.80 -19.87 -38.17
C ALA A 194 42.07 -19.00 -38.30
N THR A 195 42.22 -17.99 -37.44
CA THR A 195 43.41 -17.13 -37.41
C THR A 195 44.69 -17.91 -37.11
N ALA A 196 44.66 -18.87 -36.18
CA ALA A 196 45.81 -19.74 -35.90
C ALA A 196 46.22 -20.58 -37.13
N ARG A 197 45.25 -21.11 -37.90
CA ARG A 197 45.52 -21.85 -39.14
C ARG A 197 46.09 -20.95 -40.23
N GLU A 198 45.58 -19.73 -40.38
CA GLU A 198 46.10 -18.74 -41.34
C GLU A 198 47.54 -18.36 -41.03
N VAL A 199 47.85 -18.04 -39.76
CA VAL A 199 49.22 -17.72 -39.31
C VAL A 199 50.15 -18.90 -39.56
N LYS A 200 49.70 -20.14 -39.28
CA LYS A 200 50.51 -21.33 -39.53
C LYS A 200 50.76 -21.55 -41.02
N ALA A 201 49.76 -21.35 -41.88
CA ALA A 201 49.92 -21.45 -43.33
C ALA A 201 50.87 -20.37 -43.87
N ALA A 202 50.76 -19.14 -43.38
CA ALA A 202 51.66 -18.05 -43.74
C ALA A 202 53.11 -18.36 -43.33
N ALA A 203 53.34 -18.86 -42.12
CA ALA A 203 54.67 -19.25 -41.65
C ALA A 203 55.29 -20.34 -42.55
N MET A 204 54.52 -21.37 -42.91
CA MET A 204 54.99 -22.42 -43.83
C MET A 204 55.37 -21.85 -45.21
N ALA A 205 54.56 -20.95 -45.76
CA ALA A 205 54.86 -20.29 -47.03
C ALA A 205 56.11 -19.39 -46.97
N THR A 206 56.31 -18.66 -45.85
CA THR A 206 57.53 -17.85 -45.66
C THR A 206 58.78 -18.72 -45.56
N GLU A 207 58.66 -19.94 -45.02
CA GLU A 207 59.79 -20.85 -44.90
C GLU A 207 60.15 -21.54 -46.22
N GLU A 208 59.15 -21.87 -47.05
CA GLU A 208 59.38 -22.32 -48.43
C GLU A 208 60.04 -21.25 -49.29
N THR A 209 59.55 -20.01 -49.24
CA THR A 209 60.13 -18.89 -49.99
C THR A 209 61.57 -18.62 -49.54
N ARG A 210 61.84 -18.64 -48.23
CA ARG A 210 63.21 -18.54 -47.71
C ARG A 210 64.12 -19.65 -48.25
N LYS A 211 63.66 -20.92 -48.26
CA LYS A 211 64.43 -22.05 -48.83
C LYS A 211 64.71 -21.85 -50.32
N TYR A 212 63.75 -21.33 -51.07
CA TYR A 212 63.92 -21.02 -52.49
C TYR A 212 64.96 -19.92 -52.73
N ASP A 213 64.89 -18.83 -51.96
CA ASP A 213 65.85 -17.71 -52.05
C ASP A 213 67.28 -18.17 -51.71
N GLU A 214 67.41 -19.05 -50.71
CA GLU A 214 68.69 -19.62 -50.29
C GLU A 214 69.30 -20.51 -51.39
N LEU A 215 68.49 -21.31 -52.09
CA LEU A 215 68.89 -22.08 -53.27
C LEU A 215 69.29 -21.18 -54.45
N GLN A 216 68.54 -20.11 -54.71
CA GLN A 216 68.87 -19.13 -55.76
C GLN A 216 70.24 -18.49 -55.49
N LEU A 217 70.51 -18.11 -54.24
CA LEU A 217 71.79 -17.53 -53.85
C LEU A 217 72.96 -18.53 -54.04
N GLN A 218 72.76 -19.80 -53.66
CA GLN A 218 73.75 -20.85 -53.90
C GLN A 218 74.06 -21.03 -55.39
N LEU A 219 73.03 -21.05 -56.24
CA LEU A 219 73.19 -21.16 -57.69
C LEU A 219 73.95 -19.96 -58.27
N GLN A 220 73.62 -18.75 -57.82
CA GLN A 220 74.28 -17.52 -58.26
C GLN A 220 75.78 -17.52 -57.90
N ASN A 221 76.12 -17.99 -56.70
CA ASN A 221 77.51 -18.17 -56.27
C ASN A 221 78.25 -19.19 -57.14
N MET A 222 77.63 -20.34 -57.47
CA MET A 222 78.24 -21.33 -58.38
C MET A 222 78.50 -20.77 -59.77
N MET A 223 77.55 -20.02 -60.36
CA MET A 223 77.74 -19.39 -61.67
C MET A 223 78.91 -18.40 -61.66
N LYS A 224 79.06 -17.62 -60.59
CA LYS A 224 80.16 -16.66 -60.44
C LYS A 224 81.52 -17.35 -60.36
N LEU A 225 81.62 -18.45 -59.61
CA LEU A 225 82.83 -19.27 -59.54
C LEU A 225 83.18 -19.90 -60.89
N PHE A 226 82.18 -20.42 -61.62
CA PHE A 226 82.39 -20.99 -62.95
C PHE A 226 82.90 -19.95 -63.95
N GLN A 227 82.30 -18.75 -63.96
CA GLN A 227 82.76 -17.64 -64.79
C GLN A 227 84.19 -17.20 -64.44
N GLN A 228 84.55 -17.12 -63.16
CA GLN A 228 85.94 -16.83 -62.75
C GLN A 228 86.93 -17.88 -63.25
N ASN A 229 86.57 -19.17 -63.18
CA ASN A 229 87.43 -20.26 -63.64
C ASN A 229 87.62 -20.24 -65.17
N GLN A 230 86.57 -19.90 -65.93
CA GLN A 230 86.63 -19.67 -67.38
C GLN A 230 87.53 -18.47 -67.72
N SER A 231 87.51 -17.41 -66.89
CA SER A 231 88.33 -16.21 -67.06
C SER A 231 89.82 -16.43 -66.80
N GLN A 232 90.17 -17.40 -65.95
CA GLN A 232 91.54 -17.75 -65.59
C GLN A 232 92.22 -18.71 -66.58
N ASN A 233 91.47 -19.30 -67.51
CA ASN A 233 91.96 -20.27 -68.50
C ASN A 233 92.06 -19.70 -69.93
N LEU A 234 92.00 -18.38 -70.11
CA LEU A 234 92.24 -17.73 -71.40
C LEU A 234 93.76 -17.58 -71.64
N PRO A 235 94.33 -18.16 -72.72
CA PRO A 235 95.74 -18.01 -73.03
C PRO A 235 96.02 -16.59 -73.55
N SER A 236 97.15 -16.03 -73.11
CA SER A 236 97.78 -14.86 -73.76
C SER A 236 98.40 -15.25 -75.10
#